data_AF-A0A381T9N5-F1
#
_entry.id   AF-A0A381T9N5-F1
#
_cell.length_a   1.000
_cell.length_b   1.000
_cell.length_c   1.000
_cell.angle_alpha   90.00
_cell.angle_beta   90.00
_cell.angle_gamma   90.00
#
_symmetry.space_group_name_H-M   'P 1'
#
loop_
_entity.id
_entity.type
_entity.pdbx_description
1 polymer ?
#
loop_
_entity_poly.entity_id
_entity_poly.type
_entity_poly.pdbx_seq_one_letter_code
_entity_poly.pdbx_strand_id
1 'polypeptide(L)'
;MSGSDNIPGARRPPSVDRIARALTDTGLPHPLLVDAARAAVAAGDPEGAEDRARAVTALTARNLLVEVINATGVLLHTNLGRAPLAAPTGDGRRFTNLEFDLASGSRGSRQDRAARLLARACGAEAAMVVNNCASAVTLALAALATGRGVAVSRGELVEIGGGFRIPEVMAQSGARLVEVGTTNRTRQSDFEAAVASGGVALALKVHRSNYRIVGFTEAVGVAEMAGLGVPVVADLGSGLLDAACPWLADGPPSWLADEPGAVQSLEAGAD
;
A
#
# COMPACT_ATOMS: atom_id res chain seq x y z
N MET A 1 -6.21 -74.84 -13.33
CA MET A 1 -7.16 -73.98 -12.58
C MET A 1 -6.43 -72.67 -12.32
N SER A 2 -6.47 -71.69 -13.23
CA SER A 2 -7.52 -70.65 -13.34
C SER A 2 -7.80 -69.97 -12.00
N GLY A 3 -7.65 -68.66 -11.81
CA GLY A 3 -8.01 -67.61 -12.75
C GLY A 3 -7.08 -66.40 -12.70
N SER A 4 -6.67 -65.98 -13.89
CA SER A 4 -6.37 -64.59 -14.18
C SER A 4 -7.67 -63.80 -14.12
N ASP A 5 -7.87 -63.02 -13.05
CA ASP A 5 -8.88 -61.96 -13.02
C ASP A 5 -8.43 -60.83 -13.94
N ASN A 6 -8.55 -61.06 -15.24
CA ASN A 6 -8.41 -60.03 -16.24
C ASN A 6 -9.74 -59.27 -16.26
N ILE A 7 -9.87 -58.26 -15.39
CA ILE A 7 -11.03 -57.37 -15.36
C ILE A 7 -11.14 -56.71 -16.75
N PRO A 8 -12.14 -57.06 -17.58
CA PRO A 8 -12.31 -56.47 -18.89
C PRO A 8 -12.81 -55.03 -18.67
N GLY A 9 -11.97 -54.04 -18.96
CA GLY A 9 -12.38 -52.63 -18.98
C GLY A 9 -11.49 -51.66 -18.18
N ALA A 10 -10.53 -52.13 -17.37
CA ALA A 10 -9.60 -51.24 -16.67
C ALA A 10 -8.57 -50.66 -17.65
N ARG A 11 -8.91 -49.54 -18.30
CA ARG A 11 -7.97 -48.78 -19.12
C ARG A 11 -6.76 -48.38 -18.28
N ARG A 12 -5.56 -48.61 -18.83
CA ARG A 12 -4.31 -48.21 -18.17
C ARG A 12 -4.33 -46.69 -17.92
N PRO A 13 -3.82 -46.22 -16.77
CA PRO A 13 -3.73 -44.79 -16.51
C PRO A 13 -2.85 -44.11 -17.57
N PRO A 14 -3.20 -42.89 -17.99
CA PRO A 14 -2.41 -42.13 -18.95
C PRO A 14 -1.04 -41.76 -18.35
N SER A 15 -0.05 -41.59 -19.22
CA SER A 15 1.29 -41.17 -18.80
C SER A 15 1.26 -39.75 -18.22
N VAL A 16 1.83 -39.60 -17.02
CA VAL A 16 2.02 -38.31 -16.35
C VAL A 16 2.83 -37.36 -17.23
N ASP A 17 3.92 -37.83 -17.86
CA ASP A 17 4.74 -37.00 -18.75
C ASP A 17 3.94 -36.56 -19.99
N ARG A 18 3.10 -37.43 -20.55
CA ARG A 18 2.23 -37.08 -21.68
C ARG A 18 1.27 -35.95 -21.31
N ILE A 19 0.61 -36.06 -20.15
CA ILE A 19 -0.32 -35.04 -19.68
C ILE A 19 0.44 -33.75 -19.37
N ALA A 20 1.59 -33.80 -18.68
CA ALA A 20 2.37 -32.62 -18.36
C ALA A 20 2.84 -31.86 -19.62
N ARG A 21 3.22 -32.56 -20.68
CA ARG A 21 3.55 -31.95 -21.99
C ARG A 21 2.36 -31.30 -22.68
N ALA A 22 1.15 -31.85 -22.50
CA ALA A 22 -0.06 -31.28 -23.07
C ALA A 22 -0.48 -29.95 -22.41
N LEU A 23 0.11 -29.61 -21.25
CA LEU A 23 -0.22 -28.43 -20.43
C LEU A 23 0.81 -27.30 -20.54
N THR A 24 1.82 -27.41 -21.42
CA THR A 24 2.90 -26.42 -21.52
C THR A 24 2.41 -25.05 -22.00
N ASP A 25 1.25 -24.99 -22.63
CA ASP A 25 0.54 -23.78 -23.06
C ASP A 25 0.07 -22.90 -21.89
N THR A 26 0.00 -23.46 -20.68
CA THR A 26 -0.46 -22.74 -19.47
C THR A 26 0.57 -21.80 -18.85
N GLY A 27 1.83 -21.84 -19.31
CA GLY A 27 2.90 -20.98 -18.82
C GLY A 27 3.44 -21.33 -17.43
N LEU A 28 2.92 -22.38 -16.77
CA LEU A 28 3.44 -22.85 -15.49
C LEU A 28 4.74 -23.66 -15.65
N PRO A 29 5.67 -23.59 -14.68
CA PRO A 29 6.86 -24.41 -14.67
C PRO A 29 6.54 -25.90 -14.74
N HIS A 30 7.35 -26.65 -15.49
CA HIS A 30 7.16 -28.08 -15.71
C HIS A 30 6.89 -28.92 -14.44
N PRO A 31 7.56 -28.68 -13.28
CA PRO A 31 7.24 -29.41 -12.05
C PRO A 31 5.77 -29.30 -11.62
N LEU A 32 5.14 -28.13 -11.77
CA LEU A 32 3.73 -27.94 -11.40
C LEU A 32 2.79 -28.67 -12.36
N LEU A 33 3.15 -28.77 -13.64
CA LEU A 33 2.41 -29.54 -14.63
C LEU A 33 2.45 -31.04 -14.32
N VAL A 34 3.60 -31.53 -13.85
CA VAL A 34 3.77 -32.92 -13.42
C VAL A 34 2.92 -33.21 -12.18
N ASP A 35 2.89 -32.31 -11.20
CA ASP A 35 2.07 -32.49 -10.00
C ASP A 35 0.57 -32.48 -10.31
N ALA A 36 0.12 -31.58 -11.20
CA ALA A 36 -1.26 -31.57 -11.70
C ALA A 36 -1.62 -32.87 -12.43
N ALA A 37 -0.72 -33.36 -13.28
CA ALA A 37 -0.89 -34.63 -13.99
C ALA A 37 -0.93 -35.83 -13.04
N ARG A 38 -0.07 -35.88 -12.01
CA ARG A 38 -0.09 -36.91 -10.97
C ARG A 38 -1.39 -36.91 -10.18
N ALA A 39 -1.85 -35.74 -9.74
CA ALA A 39 -3.11 -35.59 -9.02
C ALA A 39 -4.30 -36.07 -9.87
N ALA A 40 -4.31 -35.73 -11.16
CA ALA A 40 -5.38 -36.13 -12.07
C ALA A 40 -5.39 -37.64 -12.38
N VAL A 41 -4.22 -38.26 -12.50
CA VAL A 41 -4.08 -39.72 -12.67
C VAL A 41 -4.49 -40.46 -11.39
N ALA A 42 -4.09 -39.95 -10.22
CA ALA A 42 -4.43 -40.55 -8.92
C ALA A 42 -5.95 -40.54 -8.63
N ALA A 43 -6.71 -39.65 -9.28
CA ALA A 43 -8.17 -39.60 -9.16
C ALA A 43 -8.90 -40.81 -9.78
N GLY A 44 -8.18 -41.71 -10.49
CA GLY A 44 -8.72 -43.01 -10.88
C GLY A 44 -9.67 -43.00 -12.08
N ASP A 45 -9.78 -41.90 -12.82
CA ASP A 45 -10.54 -41.82 -14.08
C ASP A 45 -9.57 -41.48 -15.24
N PRO A 46 -9.16 -42.49 -16.04
CA PRO A 46 -8.24 -42.30 -17.15
C PRO A 46 -8.75 -41.40 -18.29
N GLU A 47 -10.07 -41.34 -18.53
CA GLU A 47 -10.64 -40.57 -19.65
C GLU A 47 -10.65 -39.07 -19.34
N GLY A 48 -11.05 -38.69 -18.13
CA GLY A 48 -11.07 -37.29 -17.69
C GLY A 48 -9.74 -36.76 -17.14
N ALA A 49 -8.65 -37.53 -17.19
CA ALA A 49 -7.39 -37.18 -16.52
C ALA A 49 -6.74 -35.91 -17.10
N GLU A 50 -6.80 -35.70 -18.42
CA GLU A 50 -6.23 -34.49 -19.03
C GLU A 50 -7.05 -33.24 -18.66
N ASP A 51 -8.39 -33.32 -18.75
CA ASP A 51 -9.28 -32.22 -18.36
C ASP A 51 -9.14 -31.87 -16.87
N ARG A 52 -9.04 -32.88 -15.99
CA ARG A 52 -8.74 -32.66 -14.58
C ARG A 52 -7.39 -31.99 -14.38
N ALA A 53 -6.35 -32.44 -15.07
CA ALA A 53 -5.03 -31.83 -14.96
C ALA A 53 -5.06 -30.38 -15.46
N ARG A 54 -5.79 -30.07 -16.54
CA ARG A 54 -6.05 -28.69 -17.01
C ARG A 54 -6.77 -27.87 -15.95
N ALA A 55 -7.82 -28.41 -15.32
CA ALA A 55 -8.56 -27.71 -14.26
C ALA A 55 -7.66 -27.40 -13.05
N VAL A 56 -6.85 -28.36 -12.59
CA VAL A 56 -5.88 -28.15 -11.50
C VAL A 56 -4.87 -27.08 -11.89
N THR A 57 -4.29 -27.17 -13.09
CA THR A 57 -3.31 -26.21 -13.62
C THR A 57 -3.90 -24.81 -13.71
N ALA A 58 -5.15 -24.67 -14.18
CA ALA A 58 -5.85 -23.40 -14.26
C ALA A 58 -6.13 -22.81 -12.87
N LEU A 59 -6.50 -23.64 -11.87
CA LEU A 59 -6.65 -23.19 -10.48
C LEU A 59 -5.32 -22.75 -9.89
N THR A 60 -4.24 -23.49 -10.13
CA THR A 60 -2.89 -23.11 -9.70
C THR A 60 -2.48 -21.77 -10.31
N ALA A 61 -2.67 -21.59 -11.61
CA ALA A 61 -2.34 -20.33 -12.30
C ALA A 61 -3.16 -19.15 -11.75
N ARG A 62 -4.45 -19.33 -11.46
CA ARG A 62 -5.31 -18.30 -10.85
C ARG A 62 -4.91 -17.91 -9.42
N ASN A 63 -4.21 -18.79 -8.72
CA ASN A 63 -3.69 -18.51 -7.38
C ASN A 63 -2.32 -17.82 -7.39
N LEU A 64 -1.73 -17.60 -8.57
CA LEU A 64 -0.52 -16.80 -8.75
C LEU A 64 -0.88 -15.34 -9.07
N LEU A 65 0.12 -14.45 -8.98
CA LEU A 65 -0.03 -13.08 -9.47
C LEU A 65 -0.11 -13.09 -11.00
N VAL A 66 -1.25 -12.65 -11.51
CA VAL A 66 -1.55 -12.53 -12.92
C VAL A 66 -2.08 -11.14 -13.21
N GLU A 67 -1.95 -10.69 -14.46
CA GLU A 67 -2.63 -9.48 -14.91
C GLU A 67 -4.15 -9.68 -14.89
N VAL A 68 -4.87 -8.62 -14.55
CA VAL A 68 -6.33 -8.63 -14.45
C VAL A 68 -6.91 -7.40 -15.14
N ILE A 69 -8.10 -7.55 -15.73
CA ILE A 69 -8.84 -6.43 -16.31
C ILE A 69 -9.69 -5.81 -15.19
N ASN A 70 -9.40 -4.56 -14.84
CA ASN A 70 -10.20 -3.80 -13.88
C ASN A 70 -11.45 -3.22 -14.58
N ALA A 71 -12.60 -3.88 -14.38
CA ALA A 71 -13.91 -3.42 -14.86
C ALA A 71 -14.81 -2.86 -13.74
N THR A 72 -14.23 -2.56 -12.56
CA THR A 72 -14.99 -2.12 -11.38
C THR A 72 -15.34 -0.63 -11.40
N GLY A 73 -14.67 0.17 -12.24
CA GLY A 73 -14.74 1.63 -12.22
C GLY A 73 -13.93 2.28 -11.08
N VAL A 74 -13.30 1.50 -10.19
CA VAL A 74 -12.45 2.01 -9.11
C VAL A 74 -11.02 2.20 -9.62
N LEU A 75 -10.54 3.45 -9.66
CA LEU A 75 -9.20 3.78 -10.16
C LEU A 75 -8.09 3.24 -9.23
N LEU A 76 -8.15 3.57 -7.94
CA LEU A 76 -7.18 3.14 -6.94
C LEU A 76 -7.69 1.90 -6.19
N HIS A 77 -7.83 0.78 -6.90
CA HIS A 77 -8.36 -0.44 -6.30
C HIS A 77 -7.30 -1.13 -5.41
N THR A 78 -7.50 -1.13 -4.10
CA THR A 78 -6.55 -1.66 -3.10
C THR A 78 -6.19 -3.13 -3.36
N ASN A 79 -7.18 -3.98 -3.64
CA ASN A 79 -6.93 -5.41 -3.92
C ASN A 79 -6.29 -5.69 -5.29
N LEU A 80 -6.37 -4.75 -6.26
CA LEU A 80 -5.79 -4.92 -7.59
C LEU A 80 -4.44 -4.20 -7.74
N GLY A 81 -3.84 -3.75 -6.63
CA GLY A 81 -2.49 -3.16 -6.64
C GLY A 81 -2.45 -1.64 -6.79
N ARG A 82 -3.56 -0.92 -6.59
CA ARG A 82 -3.65 0.56 -6.63
C ARG A 82 -3.34 1.11 -8.04
N ALA A 83 -2.43 2.08 -8.16
CA ALA A 83 -2.15 2.77 -9.40
C ALA A 83 -1.28 1.91 -10.33
N PRO A 84 -1.72 1.58 -11.57
CA PRO A 84 -0.86 0.92 -12.54
C PRO A 84 0.25 1.87 -13.01
N LEU A 85 1.43 1.32 -13.29
CA LEU A 85 2.56 2.08 -13.82
C LEU A 85 2.61 1.93 -15.35
N ALA A 86 2.72 3.05 -16.08
CA ALA A 86 2.70 3.06 -17.55
C ALA A 86 3.88 2.30 -18.20
N ALA A 87 5.01 2.20 -17.50
CA ALA A 87 6.10 1.23 -17.68
C ALA A 87 7.18 1.54 -16.63
N PRO A 88 7.80 0.54 -15.97
CA PRO A 88 9.01 0.82 -15.20
C PRO A 88 10.10 1.38 -16.14
N THR A 89 10.89 2.34 -15.64
CA THR A 89 12.07 2.85 -16.33
C THR A 89 13.14 1.76 -16.39
N GLY A 90 13.04 0.89 -17.40
CA GLY A 90 13.91 -0.26 -17.62
C GLY A 90 13.20 -1.59 -17.38
N ASP A 91 13.64 -2.64 -18.07
CA ASP A 91 13.10 -4.00 -17.95
C ASP A 91 13.46 -4.71 -16.61
N GLY A 92 14.15 -4.00 -15.71
CA GLY A 92 14.64 -4.53 -14.43
C GLY A 92 15.79 -5.53 -14.57
N ARG A 93 16.35 -5.73 -15.77
CA ARG A 93 17.35 -6.78 -16.04
C ARG A 93 18.80 -6.28 -16.00
N ARG A 94 19.03 -5.00 -15.72
CA ARG A 94 20.36 -4.36 -15.74
C ARG A 94 20.71 -3.75 -14.39
N PHE A 95 22.01 -3.72 -14.08
CA PHE A 95 22.52 -2.96 -12.94
C PHE A 95 22.23 -1.47 -13.10
N THR A 96 21.97 -0.81 -11.97
CA THR A 96 21.75 0.64 -11.90
C THR A 96 22.69 1.26 -10.88
N ASN A 97 22.81 2.58 -10.89
CA ASN A 97 23.60 3.35 -9.93
C ASN A 97 22.87 3.54 -8.58
N LEU A 98 22.11 2.53 -8.12
CA LEU A 98 21.21 2.60 -6.97
C LEU A 98 21.87 3.22 -5.72
N GLU A 99 23.07 2.76 -5.38
CA GLU A 99 23.89 3.28 -4.27
C GLU A 99 25.30 3.66 -4.74
N PHE A 100 25.42 4.09 -5.99
CA PHE A 100 26.70 4.46 -6.59
C PHE A 100 26.65 5.87 -7.15
N ASP A 101 27.56 6.73 -6.71
CA ASP A 101 27.71 8.07 -7.25
C ASP A 101 28.65 8.04 -8.45
N LEU A 102 28.16 8.50 -9.60
CA LEU A 102 28.92 8.45 -10.86
C LEU A 102 29.96 9.56 -10.96
N ALA A 103 29.84 10.64 -10.17
CA ALA A 103 30.80 11.74 -10.19
C ALA A 103 32.04 11.40 -9.32
N SER A 104 31.84 10.80 -8.15
CA SER A 104 32.92 10.39 -7.24
C SER A 104 33.44 8.97 -7.50
N GLY A 105 32.64 8.11 -8.13
CA GLY A 105 32.95 6.69 -8.29
C GLY A 105 32.88 5.90 -6.98
N SER A 106 32.16 6.40 -5.96
CA SER A 106 32.06 5.80 -4.63
C SER A 106 30.62 5.45 -4.24
N ARG A 107 30.45 4.81 -3.08
CA ARG A 107 29.12 4.53 -2.52
C ARG A 107 28.38 5.84 -2.23
N GLY A 108 27.15 5.96 -2.72
CA GLY A 108 26.24 7.08 -2.48
C GLY A 108 24.92 6.63 -1.85
N SER A 109 24.11 7.58 -1.36
CA SER A 109 22.81 7.26 -0.76
C SER A 109 21.72 7.15 -1.83
N ARG A 110 20.90 6.10 -1.76
CA ARG A 110 19.70 5.98 -2.60
C ARG A 110 18.67 7.09 -2.34
N GLN A 111 18.75 7.77 -1.19
CA GLN A 111 17.86 8.89 -0.84
C GLN A 111 18.19 10.18 -1.60
N ASP A 112 19.38 10.30 -2.19
CA ASP A 112 19.81 11.53 -2.89
C ASP A 112 19.09 11.80 -4.21
N ARG A 113 18.28 10.85 -4.70
CA ARG A 113 17.63 10.93 -6.02
C ARG A 113 16.18 11.37 -5.89
N ALA A 114 15.27 10.41 -5.71
CA ALA A 114 13.83 10.66 -5.68
C ALA A 114 13.43 11.65 -4.59
N ALA A 115 14.07 11.59 -3.41
CA ALA A 115 13.73 12.49 -2.31
C ALA A 115 14.06 13.96 -2.64
N ARG A 116 15.18 14.25 -3.31
CA ARG A 116 15.50 15.62 -3.75
C ARG A 116 14.48 16.15 -4.77
N LEU A 117 13.99 15.28 -5.65
CA LEU A 117 12.94 15.66 -6.61
C LEU A 117 11.61 15.92 -5.90
N LEU A 118 11.23 15.07 -4.93
CA LEU A 118 10.02 15.25 -4.12
C LEU A 118 10.09 16.55 -3.30
N ALA A 119 11.21 16.82 -2.62
CA ALA A 119 11.39 18.06 -1.86
C ALA A 119 11.16 19.28 -2.76
N ARG A 120 11.79 19.31 -3.94
CA ARG A 120 11.59 20.38 -4.92
C ARG A 120 10.15 20.48 -5.42
N ALA A 121 9.51 19.35 -5.68
CA ALA A 121 8.15 19.33 -6.20
C ALA A 121 7.11 19.78 -5.16
N CYS A 122 7.36 19.54 -3.87
CA CYS A 122 6.52 20.00 -2.77
C CYS A 122 6.88 21.42 -2.28
N GLY A 123 8.02 21.97 -2.68
CA GLY A 123 8.57 23.19 -2.05
C GLY A 123 9.12 22.96 -0.64
N ALA A 124 9.41 21.72 -0.26
CA ALA A 124 9.96 21.36 1.05
C ALA A 124 11.48 21.56 1.13
N GLU A 125 12.00 21.82 2.33
CA GLU A 125 13.44 21.96 2.59
C GLU A 125 14.21 20.66 2.33
N ALA A 126 13.60 19.53 2.69
CA ALA A 126 14.13 18.19 2.51
C ALA A 126 12.98 17.19 2.36
N ALA A 127 13.29 15.98 1.89
CA ALA A 127 12.34 14.88 1.89
C ALA A 127 13.08 13.55 2.09
N MET A 128 12.31 12.51 2.43
CA MET A 128 12.78 11.14 2.56
C MET A 128 11.74 10.19 1.97
N VAL A 129 12.18 9.12 1.30
CA VAL A 129 11.29 8.07 0.82
C VAL A 129 11.53 6.80 1.63
N VAL A 130 10.49 6.33 2.26
CA VAL A 130 10.48 5.06 3.01
C VAL A 130 9.52 4.07 2.35
N ASN A 131 9.42 2.87 2.91
CA ASN A 131 8.67 1.76 2.32
C ASN A 131 7.22 2.11 1.96
N ASN A 132 6.48 2.75 2.87
CA ASN A 132 5.10 3.19 2.66
C ASN A 132 4.71 4.31 3.65
N CYS A 133 3.49 4.85 3.51
CA CYS A 133 2.98 5.92 4.40
C CYS A 133 2.99 5.51 5.88
N ALA A 134 2.61 4.27 6.19
CA ALA A 134 2.61 3.75 7.55
C ALA A 134 4.01 3.80 8.19
N SER A 135 5.05 3.42 7.44
CA SER A 135 6.43 3.55 7.86
C SER A 135 6.86 5.00 8.02
N ALA A 136 6.34 5.92 7.20
CA ALA A 136 6.64 7.35 7.29
C ALA A 136 6.11 7.94 8.61
N VAL A 137 4.84 7.69 8.93
CA VAL A 137 4.23 8.12 10.20
C VAL A 137 4.99 7.49 11.37
N THR A 138 5.23 6.17 11.34
CA THR A 138 5.97 5.48 12.41
C THR A 138 7.35 6.10 12.64
N LEU A 139 8.10 6.37 11.56
CA LEU A 139 9.43 6.97 11.62
C LEU A 139 9.39 8.40 12.16
N ALA A 140 8.46 9.22 11.70
CA ALA A 140 8.29 10.60 12.19
C ALA A 140 7.97 10.61 13.69
N LEU A 141 7.03 9.78 14.13
CA LEU A 141 6.66 9.67 15.55
C LEU A 141 7.82 9.13 16.40
N ALA A 142 8.55 8.12 15.92
CA ALA A 142 9.69 7.56 16.66
C ALA A 142 10.83 8.59 16.79
N ALA A 143 11.11 9.34 15.72
CA ALA A 143 12.15 10.36 15.71
C ALA A 143 11.79 11.57 16.60
N LEU A 144 10.52 11.99 16.60
CA LEU A 144 10.11 13.24 17.22
C LEU A 144 9.43 13.05 18.58
N ALA A 145 8.81 11.91 18.89
CA ALA A 145 7.91 11.78 20.04
C ALA A 145 8.11 10.53 20.90
N THR A 146 9.23 9.80 20.75
CA THR A 146 9.55 8.66 21.65
C THR A 146 9.47 9.09 23.12
N GLY A 147 8.62 8.40 23.91
CA GLY A 147 8.37 8.68 25.33
C GLY A 147 7.54 9.94 25.61
N ARG A 148 7.14 10.70 24.60
CA ARG A 148 6.38 11.95 24.69
C ARG A 148 4.98 11.80 24.07
N GLY A 149 4.12 12.76 24.37
CA GLY A 149 2.74 12.81 23.90
C GLY A 149 2.63 13.25 22.45
N VAL A 150 1.66 12.70 21.73
CA VAL A 150 1.27 13.14 20.39
C VAL A 150 -0.21 13.43 20.42
N ALA A 151 -0.57 14.70 20.20
CA ALA A 151 -1.96 15.12 20.17
C ALA A 151 -2.59 14.76 18.83
N VAL A 152 -3.73 14.07 18.85
CA VAL A 152 -4.49 13.69 17.64
C VAL A 152 -5.99 13.69 17.93
N SER A 153 -6.80 14.10 16.96
CA SER A 153 -8.26 14.08 17.11
C SER A 153 -8.78 12.63 17.26
N ARG A 154 -9.74 12.41 18.15
CA ARG A 154 -10.47 11.12 18.22
C ARG A 154 -11.14 10.74 16.90
N GLY A 155 -11.56 11.73 16.11
CA GLY A 155 -12.16 11.52 14.79
C GLY A 155 -11.16 11.08 13.71
N GLU A 156 -9.87 11.08 14.03
CA GLU A 156 -8.74 10.81 13.13
C GLU A 156 -7.97 9.53 13.52
N LEU A 157 -8.45 8.78 14.51
CA LEU A 157 -7.92 7.45 14.86
C LEU A 157 -8.43 6.39 13.88
N VAL A 158 -7.96 6.49 12.64
CA VAL A 158 -8.45 5.72 11.51
C VAL A 158 -7.87 4.29 11.46
N GLU A 159 -8.63 3.41 10.81
CA GLU A 159 -8.16 2.13 10.30
C GLU A 159 -8.20 2.16 8.76
N ILE A 160 -7.05 1.97 8.13
CA ILE A 160 -6.91 1.99 6.67
C ILE A 160 -6.49 0.59 6.19
N GLY A 161 -7.22 0.07 5.19
CA GLY A 161 -7.00 -1.28 4.69
C GLY A 161 -7.37 -2.34 5.73
N GLY A 162 -6.53 -3.37 5.87
CA GLY A 162 -6.78 -4.51 6.77
C GLY A 162 -5.81 -4.62 7.94
N GLY A 163 -5.10 -3.54 8.32
CA GLY A 163 -4.13 -3.63 9.42
C GLY A 163 -3.33 -2.37 9.76
N PHE A 164 -3.60 -1.22 9.14
CA PHE A 164 -2.98 0.04 9.56
C PHE A 164 -3.94 0.82 10.47
N ARG A 165 -3.58 0.94 11.74
CA ARG A 165 -4.35 1.66 12.76
C ARG A 165 -3.47 2.70 13.43
N ILE A 166 -3.89 3.97 13.41
CA ILE A 166 -3.12 5.06 14.02
C ILE A 166 -2.75 4.76 15.49
N PRO A 167 -3.65 4.26 16.36
CA PRO A 167 -3.28 3.91 17.73
C PRO A 167 -2.15 2.87 17.84
N GLU A 168 -2.15 1.85 16.97
CA GLU A 168 -1.14 0.80 16.98
C GLU A 168 0.21 1.32 16.47
N VAL A 169 0.20 2.16 15.45
CA VAL A 169 1.38 2.84 14.91
C VAL A 169 2.02 3.74 15.96
N MET A 170 1.21 4.50 16.69
CA MET A 170 1.68 5.34 17.78
C MET A 170 2.32 4.51 18.88
N ALA A 171 1.68 3.42 19.30
CA ALA A 171 2.23 2.51 20.29
C ALA A 171 3.58 1.90 19.83
N GLN A 172 3.68 1.45 18.58
CA GLN A 172 4.92 0.90 18.02
C GLN A 172 6.04 1.93 17.88
N SER A 173 5.71 3.18 17.62
CA SER A 173 6.68 4.28 17.55
C SER A 173 7.27 4.67 18.91
N GLY A 174 6.69 4.18 20.02
CA GLY A 174 7.06 4.59 21.38
C GLY A 174 6.49 5.94 21.81
N ALA A 175 5.62 6.55 21.00
CA ALA A 175 4.89 7.76 21.35
C ALA A 175 3.67 7.44 22.23
N ARG A 176 3.34 8.37 23.13
CA ARG A 176 2.12 8.29 23.95
C ARG A 176 0.97 8.97 23.20
N LEU A 177 -0.08 8.23 22.93
CA LEU A 177 -1.32 8.77 22.36
C LEU A 177 -1.98 9.77 23.33
N VAL A 178 -2.21 11.00 22.85
CA VAL A 178 -2.99 12.03 23.54
C VAL A 178 -4.19 12.37 22.66
N GLU A 179 -5.33 11.75 22.94
CA GLU A 179 -6.55 11.96 22.18
C GLU A 179 -7.24 13.28 22.58
N VAL A 180 -7.61 14.08 21.60
CA VAL A 180 -8.33 15.35 21.81
C VAL A 180 -9.69 15.38 21.11
N GLY A 181 -10.58 16.25 21.58
CA GLY A 181 -11.93 16.41 21.05
C GLY A 181 -12.80 15.15 21.16
N THR A 182 -13.80 15.06 20.28
CA THR A 182 -14.68 13.91 20.10
C THR A 182 -14.62 13.40 18.66
N THR A 183 -15.25 12.25 18.40
CA THR A 183 -15.29 11.62 17.07
C THR A 183 -15.77 12.58 15.97
N ASN A 184 -16.82 13.36 16.25
CA ASN A 184 -17.42 14.24 15.25
C ASN A 184 -16.93 15.68 15.36
N ARG A 185 -16.51 16.15 16.54
CA ARG A 185 -16.11 17.56 16.76
C ARG A 185 -14.79 17.65 17.48
N THR A 186 -13.82 18.28 16.84
CA THR A 186 -12.56 18.67 17.47
C THR A 186 -12.32 20.15 17.17
N ARG A 187 -11.98 20.90 18.21
CA ARG A 187 -11.68 22.34 18.14
C ARG A 187 -10.23 22.60 18.44
N GLN A 188 -9.73 23.75 17.99
CA GLN A 188 -8.36 24.19 18.29
C GLN A 188 -8.09 24.19 19.80
N SER A 189 -9.05 24.63 20.61
CA SER A 189 -8.94 24.63 22.08
C SER A 189 -8.67 23.25 22.70
N ASP A 190 -9.12 22.17 22.05
CA ASP A 190 -8.88 20.81 22.54
C ASP A 190 -7.39 20.44 22.39
N PHE A 191 -6.77 20.86 21.30
CA PHE A 191 -5.32 20.72 21.09
C PHE A 191 -4.51 21.65 22.00
N GLU A 192 -4.92 22.91 22.14
CA GLU A 192 -4.27 23.89 23.02
C GLU A 192 -4.23 23.40 24.47
N ALA A 193 -5.34 22.87 24.98
CA ALA A 193 -5.40 22.30 26.32
C ALA A 193 -4.45 21.10 26.49
N ALA A 194 -4.35 20.23 25.48
CA ALA A 194 -3.42 19.10 25.50
C ALA A 194 -1.96 19.55 25.51
N VAL A 195 -1.60 20.53 24.67
CA VAL A 195 -0.24 21.10 24.64
C VAL A 195 0.08 21.81 25.96
N ALA A 196 -0.84 22.62 26.49
CA ALA A 196 -0.68 23.34 27.75
C ALA A 196 -0.53 22.42 28.98
N SER A 197 -1.13 21.22 28.94
CA SER A 197 -0.98 20.22 30.00
C SER A 197 0.46 19.69 30.13
N GLY A 198 1.29 19.92 29.11
CA GLY A 198 2.70 19.56 29.08
C GLY A 198 2.95 18.14 28.56
N GLY A 199 4.14 17.96 27.99
CA GLY A 199 4.62 16.65 27.54
C GLY A 199 4.10 16.20 26.17
N VAL A 200 3.36 17.03 25.44
CA VAL A 200 3.09 16.85 23.99
C VAL A 200 4.32 17.31 23.20
N ALA A 201 4.79 16.49 22.28
CA ALA A 201 5.95 16.74 21.43
C ALA A 201 5.59 17.20 20.02
N LEU A 202 4.43 16.80 19.51
CA LEU A 202 3.90 17.19 18.20
C LEU A 202 2.38 17.01 18.16
N ALA A 203 1.74 17.70 17.24
CA ALA A 203 0.36 17.49 16.86
C ALA A 203 0.30 16.71 15.54
N LEU A 204 -0.54 15.67 15.48
CA LEU A 204 -0.71 14.82 14.31
C LEU A 204 -2.07 15.09 13.69
N LYS A 205 -2.08 15.44 12.40
CA LYS A 205 -3.27 15.57 11.57
C LYS A 205 -3.34 14.37 10.63
N VAL A 206 -4.44 13.60 10.68
CA VAL A 206 -4.61 12.44 9.80
C VAL A 206 -5.79 12.64 8.85
N HIS A 207 -5.55 12.51 7.56
CA HIS A 207 -6.62 12.56 6.55
C HIS A 207 -7.47 11.30 6.56
N ARG A 208 -8.78 11.46 6.38
CA ARG A 208 -9.75 10.37 6.39
C ARG A 208 -9.92 9.85 4.96
N SER A 209 -8.93 9.10 4.48
CA SER A 209 -8.80 8.77 3.05
C SER A 209 -9.80 7.72 2.53
N ASN A 210 -10.46 6.96 3.40
CA ASN A 210 -11.37 5.86 3.03
C ASN A 210 -12.79 5.98 3.61
N TYR A 211 -13.09 7.03 4.37
CA TYR A 211 -14.44 7.31 4.88
C TYR A 211 -14.63 8.81 5.14
N ARG A 212 -15.88 9.21 5.35
CA ARG A 212 -16.23 10.58 5.77
C ARG A 212 -17.25 10.56 6.89
N ILE A 213 -17.13 11.53 7.80
CA ILE A 213 -18.15 11.80 8.82
C ILE A 213 -19.02 12.94 8.29
N VAL A 214 -20.33 12.74 8.26
CA VAL A 214 -21.30 13.72 7.72
C VAL A 214 -22.30 14.08 8.81
N GLY A 215 -22.73 15.34 8.86
CA GLY A 215 -23.68 15.87 9.84
C GLY A 215 -23.04 16.93 10.72
N PHE A 216 -23.24 16.84 12.04
CA PHE A 216 -22.69 17.80 13.00
C PHE A 216 -21.20 17.52 13.25
N THR A 217 -20.36 17.98 12.33
CA THR A 217 -18.92 17.77 12.36
C THR A 217 -18.13 19.06 12.43
N GLU A 218 -16.98 19.01 13.11
CA GLU A 218 -16.04 20.13 13.25
C GLU A 218 -14.63 19.53 13.30
N ALA A 219 -13.70 20.09 12.53
CA ALA A 219 -12.32 19.62 12.46
C ALA A 219 -11.37 20.81 12.34
N VAL A 220 -10.20 20.69 12.97
CA VAL A 220 -9.14 21.71 12.95
C VAL A 220 -8.29 21.53 11.70
N GLY A 221 -8.03 22.61 10.98
CA GLY A 221 -7.14 22.63 9.82
C GLY A 221 -5.66 22.68 10.20
N VAL A 222 -4.77 22.37 9.25
CA VAL A 222 -3.31 22.43 9.46
C VAL A 222 -2.85 23.83 9.89
N ALA A 223 -3.39 24.88 9.26
CA ALA A 223 -3.05 26.27 9.57
C ALA A 223 -3.38 26.68 11.02
N GLU A 224 -4.49 26.18 11.56
CA GLU A 224 -4.85 26.41 12.96
C GLU A 224 -3.91 25.61 13.89
N MET A 225 -3.57 24.37 13.51
CA MET A 225 -2.65 23.53 14.28
C MET A 225 -1.21 24.09 14.30
N ALA A 226 -0.76 24.76 13.23
CA ALA A 226 0.57 25.37 13.17
C ALA A 226 0.77 26.43 14.27
N GLY A 227 -0.32 27.03 14.77
CA GLY A 227 -0.29 27.99 15.87
C GLY A 227 -0.11 27.39 17.27
N LEU A 228 -0.07 26.05 17.42
CA LEU A 228 -0.03 25.38 18.73
C LEU A 228 1.33 25.47 19.44
N GLY A 229 2.40 25.87 18.73
CA GLY A 229 3.75 25.94 19.31
C GLY A 229 4.45 24.58 19.45
N VAL A 230 3.93 23.53 18.81
CA VAL A 230 4.58 22.22 18.63
C VAL A 230 4.56 21.87 17.15
N PRO A 231 5.51 21.04 16.65
CA PRO A 231 5.50 20.59 15.27
C PRO A 231 4.17 19.94 14.85
N VAL A 232 3.76 20.16 13.60
CA VAL A 232 2.54 19.62 13.03
C VAL A 232 2.88 18.61 11.93
N VAL A 233 2.64 17.34 12.21
CA VAL A 233 2.81 16.28 11.21
C VAL A 233 1.46 16.02 10.53
N ALA A 234 1.41 16.12 9.20
CA ALA A 234 0.22 15.83 8.42
C ALA A 234 0.36 14.50 7.64
N ASP A 235 -0.42 13.49 8.03
CA ASP A 235 -0.58 12.26 7.26
C ASP A 235 -1.70 12.43 6.23
N LEU A 236 -1.32 12.70 4.98
CA LEU A 236 -2.26 12.94 3.88
C LEU A 236 -2.90 11.66 3.34
N GLY A 237 -2.23 10.51 3.46
CA GLY A 237 -2.68 9.21 2.96
C GLY A 237 -2.77 9.05 1.43
N SER A 238 -3.35 10.01 0.70
CA SER A 238 -3.56 9.93 -0.75
C SER A 238 -2.30 10.16 -1.58
N GLY A 239 -1.33 10.90 -1.04
CA GLY A 239 -0.13 11.29 -1.75
C GLY A 239 -0.38 12.32 -2.85
N LEU A 240 -1.48 13.09 -2.78
CA LEU A 240 -1.69 14.23 -3.67
C LEU A 240 -0.58 15.25 -3.46
N LEU A 241 0.18 15.52 -4.52
CA LEU A 241 1.35 16.39 -4.45
C LEU A 241 0.96 17.87 -4.32
N ASP A 242 0.05 18.30 -5.18
CA ASP A 242 -0.40 19.68 -5.32
C ASP A 242 -1.89 19.67 -5.71
N ALA A 243 -2.73 20.26 -4.85
CA ALA A 243 -4.16 20.35 -5.07
C ALA A 243 -4.55 21.22 -6.29
N ALA A 244 -3.66 22.10 -6.77
CA ALA A 244 -3.88 22.85 -8.00
C ALA A 244 -3.79 21.98 -9.26
N CYS A 245 -3.26 20.75 -9.15
CA CYS A 245 -3.10 19.81 -10.26
C CYS A 245 -2.52 20.45 -11.55
N PRO A 246 -1.35 21.14 -11.49
CA PRO A 246 -0.80 21.87 -12.64
C PRO A 246 -0.43 20.97 -13.84
N TRP A 247 -0.40 19.65 -13.65
CA TRP A 247 -0.19 18.65 -14.70
C TRP A 247 -1.46 18.27 -15.47
N LEU A 248 -2.64 18.76 -15.07
CA LEU A 248 -3.90 18.53 -15.77
C LEU A 248 -4.28 19.77 -16.58
N ALA A 249 -4.65 19.56 -17.85
CA ALA A 249 -5.01 20.65 -18.76
C ALA A 249 -6.23 21.45 -18.28
N ASP A 250 -7.20 20.78 -17.66
CA ASP A 250 -8.45 21.37 -17.18
C ASP A 250 -8.39 21.78 -15.69
N GLY A 251 -7.20 21.72 -15.08
CA GLY A 251 -7.02 21.95 -13.64
C GLY A 251 -7.54 20.78 -12.77
N PRO A 252 -7.76 21.02 -11.47
CA PRO A 252 -8.15 19.96 -10.55
C PRO A 252 -9.59 19.50 -10.81
N PRO A 253 -9.83 18.18 -10.98
CA PRO A 253 -11.17 17.64 -11.09
C PRO A 253 -12.01 17.94 -9.85
N SER A 254 -13.32 18.12 -10.02
CA SER A 254 -14.24 18.45 -8.92
C SER A 254 -14.26 17.41 -7.79
N TRP A 255 -13.96 16.14 -8.10
CA TRP A 255 -13.88 15.06 -7.11
C TRP A 255 -12.59 15.08 -6.27
N LEU A 256 -11.62 15.96 -6.56
CA LEU A 256 -10.44 16.23 -5.73
C LEU A 256 -10.58 17.47 -4.83
N ALA A 257 -11.71 18.20 -4.89
CA ALA A 257 -11.83 19.52 -4.28
C ALA A 257 -11.47 19.59 -2.78
N ASP A 258 -11.75 18.53 -2.02
CA ASP A 258 -11.48 18.45 -0.58
C ASP A 258 -10.25 17.60 -0.22
N GLU A 259 -9.47 17.17 -1.22
CA GLU A 259 -8.31 16.31 -1.01
C GLU A 259 -7.08 17.15 -0.66
N PRO A 260 -6.41 16.91 0.48
CA PRO A 260 -5.28 17.74 0.89
C PRO A 260 -4.03 17.43 0.06
N GLY A 261 -3.41 18.48 -0.48
CA GLY A 261 -2.12 18.39 -1.18
C GLY A 261 -0.93 18.61 -0.26
N ALA A 262 0.22 18.01 -0.59
CA ALA A 262 1.47 18.18 0.14
C ALA A 262 1.93 19.64 0.14
N VAL A 263 1.90 20.30 -1.03
CA VAL A 263 2.24 21.73 -1.17
C VAL A 263 1.39 22.57 -0.22
N GLN A 264 0.06 22.42 -0.28
CA GLN A 264 -0.86 23.22 0.54
C GLN A 264 -0.72 22.96 2.03
N SER A 265 -0.39 21.72 2.42
CA SER A 265 -0.18 21.37 3.83
C SER A 265 1.09 22.01 4.38
N LEU A 266 2.17 22.03 3.60
CA LEU A 266 3.42 22.71 3.97
C LEU A 266 3.23 24.23 4.02
N GLU A 267 2.55 24.81 3.03
CA GLU A 267 2.21 26.25 3.03
C GLU A 267 1.34 26.66 4.23
N ALA A 268 0.49 25.74 4.70
CA ALA A 268 -0.31 25.91 5.90
C ALA A 268 0.49 25.75 7.21
N GLY A 269 1.77 25.37 7.15
CA GLY A 269 2.65 25.26 8.32
C GLY A 269 2.75 23.86 8.93
N ALA A 270 2.50 22.80 8.15
CA ALA A 270 2.96 21.46 8.54
C ALA A 270 4.50 21.35 8.42
N ASP A 271 5.08 20.48 9.24
CA ASP A 271 6.51 20.16 9.31
C ASP A 271 6.88 18.83 8.62
#